data_AF-A0A832H4I2-F1
#
_entry.id   AF-A0A832H4I2-F1
#
_cell.length_a   1.000
_cell.length_b   1.000
_cell.length_c   1.000
_cell.angle_alpha   90.00
_cell.angle_beta   90.00
_cell.angle_gamma   90.00
#
_symmetry.space_group_name_H-M   'P 1'
#
loop_
_entity.id
_entity.type
_entity.pdbx_description
1 polymer ?
#
loop_
_entity_poly.entity_id
_entity_poly.type
_entity_poly.pdbx_seq_one_letter_code
_entity_poly.pdbx_strand_id
1 'polypeptide(L)'
;MNNDEIAKIYDPKTLEADEKPFASFFEQVASEFTAPQYRIWVGSGDYQRRICAGVQDDDSGVVVKIYCKYQKPIQNPWNAFVIQRVREHFESGSTQDLLINCPAVAV
;
A
#
# COMPACT_ATOMS: atom_id res chain seq x y z
N MET A 1 -16.41 -12.67 -12.44
CA MET A 1 -15.09 -12.54 -13.09
C MET A 1 -14.45 -11.31 -12.48
N ASN A 2 -13.75 -11.49 -11.36
CA ASN A 2 -12.99 -10.39 -10.78
C ASN A 2 -11.68 -10.34 -11.56
N ASN A 3 -11.44 -9.24 -12.26
CA ASN A 3 -10.13 -8.91 -12.80
C ASN A 3 -9.22 -8.57 -11.62
N ASP A 4 -8.91 -9.58 -10.79
CA ASP A 4 -8.09 -9.39 -9.60
C ASP A 4 -6.67 -9.01 -10.03
N GLU A 5 -6.43 -7.70 -9.93
CA GLU A 5 -5.20 -7.03 -9.55
C GLU A 5 -4.00 -7.98 -9.37
N ILE A 6 -2.96 -7.83 -10.19
CA ILE A 6 -1.68 -8.49 -9.94
C ILE A 6 -1.00 -7.74 -8.77
N ALA A 7 -1.40 -8.08 -7.55
CA ALA A 7 -0.67 -7.73 -6.34
C ALA A 7 0.33 -8.85 -6.05
N LYS A 8 1.61 -8.51 -5.95
CA LYS A 8 2.69 -9.43 -5.58
C LYS A 8 3.24 -9.06 -4.22
N ILE A 9 3.74 -10.05 -3.47
CA ILE A 9 4.45 -9.78 -2.22
C ILE A 9 5.64 -8.88 -2.54
N TYR A 10 5.83 -7.85 -1.72
CA TYR A 10 6.93 -6.92 -1.89
C TYR A 10 8.28 -7.64 -1.81
N ASP A 11 9.02 -7.58 -2.92
CA ASP A 11 10.43 -7.92 -2.97
C ASP A 11 11.15 -6.81 -3.74
N PRO A 12 12.12 -6.10 -3.13
CA PRO A 12 12.85 -5.02 -3.79
C PRO A 12 13.56 -5.47 -5.08
N LYS A 13 13.86 -6.76 -5.24
CA LYS A 13 14.51 -7.31 -6.44
C LYS A 13 13.55 -7.56 -7.59
N THR A 14 12.24 -7.62 -7.32
CA THR A 14 11.21 -7.94 -8.32
C THR A 14 10.38 -6.73 -8.75
N LEU A 15 10.77 -5.52 -8.32
CA LEU A 15 10.09 -4.28 -8.70
C LEU A 15 10.21 -4.00 -10.19
N GLU A 16 9.07 -3.69 -10.80
CA GLU A 16 8.95 -3.30 -12.20
C GLU A 16 9.42 -1.86 -12.43
N ALA A 17 9.66 -1.50 -13.70
CA ALA A 17 10.20 -0.19 -14.07
C ALA A 17 9.36 0.99 -13.53
N ASP A 18 8.03 0.85 -13.57
CA ASP A 18 7.10 1.87 -13.07
C ASP A 18 7.04 1.92 -11.53
N GLU A 19 7.36 0.81 -10.85
CA GLU A 19 7.34 0.67 -9.38
C GLU A 19 8.62 1.23 -8.73
N LYS A 20 9.77 1.12 -9.41
CA LYS A 20 11.09 1.55 -8.91
C LYS A 20 11.15 2.98 -8.34
N PRO A 21 10.51 4.01 -8.92
CA PRO A 21 10.48 5.35 -8.33
C PRO A 21 9.87 5.42 -6.93
N PHE A 22 9.11 4.41 -6.53
CA PHE A 22 8.44 4.31 -5.23
C PHE A 22 9.12 3.29 -4.29
N ALA A 23 10.30 2.76 -4.66
CA ALA A 23 11.01 1.75 -3.87
C ALA A 23 11.27 2.21 -2.43
N SER A 24 11.73 3.45 -2.23
CA SER A 24 11.94 4.02 -0.89
C SER A 24 10.66 4.07 -0.05
N PHE A 25 9.52 4.30 -0.69
CA PHE A 25 8.21 4.26 -0.03
C PHE A 25 7.84 2.82 0.38
N PHE A 26 8.07 1.83 -0.49
CA PHE A 26 7.83 0.42 -0.15
C PHE A 26 8.74 -0.07 0.99
N GLU A 27 10.01 0.35 0.99
CA GLU A 27 10.94 0.09 2.08
C GLU A 27 10.47 0.69 3.39
N GLN A 28 9.95 1.93 3.36
CA GLN A 28 9.41 2.58 4.54
C GLN A 28 8.19 1.83 5.10
N VAL A 29 7.26 1.41 4.24
CA VAL A 29 6.11 0.58 4.61
C VAL A 29 6.57 -0.73 5.27
N ALA A 30 7.51 -1.44 4.65
CA ALA A 30 8.04 -2.69 5.18
C ALA A 30 8.77 -2.52 6.52
N SER A 31 9.43 -1.36 6.74
CA SER A 31 10.10 -1.06 8.00
C SER A 31 9.15 -0.75 9.15
N GLU A 32 7.94 -0.27 8.87
CA GLU A 32 6.90 0.01 9.87
C GLU A 32 6.14 -1.26 10.29
N PHE A 33 5.96 -2.20 9.37
CA PHE A 33 5.19 -3.43 9.57
C PHE A 33 6.10 -4.66 9.51
N THR A 34 7.03 -4.77 10.47
CA THR A 34 8.03 -5.86 10.53
C THR A 34 7.54 -7.11 11.26
N ALA A 35 6.40 -7.02 11.93
CA ALA A 35 5.84 -8.13 12.67
C ALA A 35 5.37 -9.24 11.70
N PRO A 36 5.58 -10.52 12.03
CA PRO A 36 5.43 -11.63 11.09
C PRO A 36 4.01 -11.86 10.57
N GLN A 37 2.99 -11.33 11.26
CA GLN A 37 1.61 -11.37 10.81
C GLN A 37 1.32 -10.41 9.66
N TYR A 38 2.19 -9.42 9.41
CA TYR A 38 1.98 -8.45 8.35
C TYR A 38 2.71 -8.86 7.07
N ARG A 39 2.00 -8.80 5.94
CA ARG A 39 2.58 -8.95 4.59
C ARG A 39 2.43 -7.68 3.80
N ILE A 40 3.52 -7.26 3.18
CA ILE A 40 3.51 -6.11 2.28
C ILE A 40 3.31 -6.60 0.86
N TRP A 41 2.36 -5.98 0.17
CA TRP A 41 2.06 -6.22 -1.23
C TRP A 41 2.37 -4.98 -2.04
N VAL A 42 2.88 -5.15 -3.25
CA VAL A 42 2.99 -4.08 -4.24
C VAL A 42 2.29 -4.51 -5.50
N GLY A 43 1.69 -3.57 -6.21
CA GLY A 43 1.07 -3.89 -7.48
C GLY A 43 0.32 -2.74 -8.10
N SER A 44 -0.26 -3.07 -9.26
CA SER A 44 -1.08 -2.16 -10.03
C SER A 44 -2.53 -2.22 -9.55
N GLY A 45 -3.03 -1.13 -9.01
CA GLY A 45 -4.44 -1.01 -8.65
C GLY A 45 -5.35 -0.75 -9.85
N ASP A 46 -6.64 -1.03 -9.67
CA ASP A 46 -7.65 -0.97 -10.73
C ASP A 46 -7.86 0.44 -11.35
N TYR A 47 -8.28 0.46 -12.63
CA TYR A 47 -8.68 1.63 -13.44
C TYR A 47 -7.96 2.97 -13.13
N GLN A 48 -6.82 3.22 -13.80
CA GLN A 48 -5.99 4.44 -13.75
C GLN A 48 -5.10 4.63 -12.50
N ARG A 49 -5.19 3.74 -11.50
CA ARG A 49 -4.41 3.79 -10.24
C ARG A 49 -3.21 2.85 -10.31
N ARG A 50 -2.19 3.24 -11.07
CA ARG A 50 -1.16 2.29 -11.54
C ARG A 50 -0.27 1.66 -10.47
N ILE A 51 -0.16 2.22 -9.26
CA ILE A 51 0.80 1.72 -8.24
C ILE A 51 0.25 1.94 -6.83
N CYS A 52 0.17 0.87 -6.05
CA CYS A 52 -0.12 0.90 -4.62
C CYS A 52 0.81 -0.03 -3.82
N ALA A 53 0.97 0.28 -2.53
CA ALA A 53 1.40 -0.70 -1.54
C ALA A 53 0.19 -1.13 -0.70
N GLY A 54 0.10 -2.42 -0.41
CA GLY A 54 -0.85 -2.99 0.53
C GLY A 54 -0.14 -3.49 1.77
N VAL A 55 -0.75 -3.33 2.94
CA VAL A 55 -0.40 -4.05 4.16
C VAL A 55 -1.55 -5.03 4.43
N GLN A 56 -1.25 -6.32 4.45
CA GLN A 56 -2.21 -7.36 4.84
C GLN A 56 -1.87 -7.85 6.23
N ASP A 57 -2.88 -8.00 7.06
CA ASP A 57 -2.79 -8.76 8.31
C ASP A 57 -3.25 -10.20 8.06
N ASP A 58 -2.34 -11.17 8.20
CA ASP A 58 -2.60 -12.59 7.96
C ASP A 58 -3.60 -13.19 8.96
N ASP A 59 -3.67 -12.65 10.19
CA ASP A 59 -4.55 -13.17 11.24
C ASP A 59 -6.01 -12.84 10.95
N SER A 60 -6.27 -11.64 10.42
CA SER A 60 -7.60 -11.14 10.10
C SER A 60 -7.98 -11.26 8.62
N GLY A 61 -6.99 -11.44 7.74
CA GLY A 61 -7.16 -11.42 6.29
C GLY A 61 -7.40 -10.03 5.70
N VAL A 62 -7.35 -8.97 6.52
CA VAL A 62 -7.69 -7.59 6.15
C VAL A 62 -6.54 -6.93 5.41
N VAL A 63 -6.86 -6.20 4.34
CA VAL A 63 -5.87 -5.48 3.54
C VAL A 63 -6.11 -3.97 3.60
N VAL A 64 -5.05 -3.21 3.91
CA VAL A 64 -5.01 -1.76 3.78
C VAL A 64 -4.20 -1.40 2.54
N LYS A 65 -4.83 -0.84 1.50
CA LYS A 65 -4.17 -0.41 0.26
C LYS A 65 -3.92 1.09 0.28
N ILE A 66 -2.69 1.48 -0.01
CA ILE A 66 -2.22 2.87 -0.09
C ILE A 66 -1.77 3.15 -1.52
N TYR A 67 -2.47 4.06 -2.19
CA TYR A 67 -2.13 4.43 -3.56
C TYR A 67 -0.96 5.42 -3.61
N CYS A 68 0.05 5.12 -4.43
CA CYS A 68 1.24 5.96 -4.65
C CYS A 68 1.08 6.90 -5.84
N LYS A 69 0.12 6.60 -6.73
CA LYS A 69 -0.13 7.37 -7.95
C LYS A 69 -1.62 7.40 -8.29
N TYR A 70 -2.17 8.61 -8.39
CA TYR A 70 -3.48 8.86 -8.98
C TYR A 70 -3.34 9.92 -10.06
N GLN A 71 -3.20 9.49 -11.33
CA GLN A 71 -2.86 10.32 -12.50
C GLN A 71 -1.46 10.98 -12.43
N LYS A 72 -1.01 11.47 -11.26
CA LYS A 72 0.33 11.98 -10.95
C LYS A 72 0.95 11.23 -9.76
N PRO A 73 2.29 11.16 -9.65
CA PRO A 73 2.98 10.64 -8.48
C PRO A 73 2.64 11.44 -7.22
N ILE A 74 2.48 10.77 -6.10
CA ILE A 74 2.28 11.39 -4.78
C ILE A 74 3.64 11.46 -4.09
N GLN A 75 4.07 12.67 -3.71
CA GLN A 75 5.42 12.89 -3.16
C GLN A 75 5.65 12.22 -1.79
N ASN A 76 4.59 12.00 -1.00
CA ASN A 76 4.70 11.31 0.28
C ASN A 76 3.41 10.54 0.63
N PRO A 77 3.20 9.34 0.06
CA PRO A 77 2.03 8.54 0.36
C PRO A 77 2.11 7.84 1.73
N TRP A 78 3.27 7.83 2.41
CA TRP A 78 3.48 7.18 3.72
C TRP A 78 3.81 8.21 4.81
N ASN A 79 2.96 9.19 4.95
CA ASN A 79 3.10 10.18 6.03
C ASN A 79 2.52 9.65 7.35
N ALA A 80 2.82 10.34 8.45
CA ALA A 80 2.37 9.96 9.79
C ALA A 80 0.85 9.77 9.89
N PHE A 81 0.05 10.55 9.15
CA PHE A 81 -1.40 10.40 9.13
C PHE A 81 -1.84 9.08 8.49
N VAL A 82 -1.20 8.66 7.39
CA VAL A 82 -1.49 7.37 6.74
C VAL A 82 -1.09 6.21 7.65
N ILE A 83 0.08 6.29 8.28
CA ILE A 83 0.55 5.26 9.22
C ILE A 83 -0.43 5.11 10.38
N GLN A 84 -0.85 6.24 10.98
CA GLN A 84 -1.84 6.24 12.06
C GLN A 84 -3.16 5.62 11.61
N ARG A 85 -3.67 5.99 10.42
CA ARG A 85 -4.90 5.42 9.84
C ARG A 85 -4.81 3.90 9.65
N VAL A 86 -3.67 3.39 9.19
CA VAL A 86 -3.46 1.95 9.00
C VAL A 86 -3.50 1.24 10.35
N ARG A 87 -2.80 1.77 11.36
CA ARG A 87 -2.78 1.19 12.71
C ARG A 87 -4.16 1.21 13.36
N GLU A 88 -4.84 2.35 13.34
CA GLU A 88 -6.22 2.48 13.85
C GLU A 88 -7.17 1.49 13.19
N HIS A 89 -7.01 1.23 11.88
CA HIS A 89 -7.85 0.28 11.16
C HIS A 89 -7.64 -1.15 11.64
N PHE A 90 -6.38 -1.59 11.77
CA PHE A 90 -6.08 -2.91 12.32
C PHE A 90 -6.52 -3.05 13.79
N GLU A 91 -6.30 -2.01 14.61
CA GLU A 91 -6.71 -1.99 16.02
C GLU A 91 -8.24 -1.98 16.19
N SER A 92 -8.99 -1.43 15.23
CA SER A 92 -10.46 -1.38 15.28
C SER A 92 -11.13 -2.75 15.19
N GLY A 93 -10.40 -3.79 14.74
CA GLY A 93 -10.97 -5.11 14.45
C GLY A 93 -11.91 -5.12 13.25
N SER A 94 -11.87 -4.07 12.41
CA SER A 94 -12.62 -4.03 11.16
C SER A 94 -12.20 -5.19 10.25
N THR A 95 -13.17 -5.91 9.71
CA THR A 95 -12.96 -7.00 8.76
C THR A 95 -13.01 -6.55 7.29
N GLN A 96 -13.18 -5.25 7.07
CA GLN A 96 -13.25 -4.67 5.72
C GLN A 96 -11.89 -4.10 5.32
N ASP A 97 -11.56 -4.24 4.04
CA ASP A 97 -10.38 -3.61 3.47
C ASP A 97 -10.48 -2.08 3.54
N LEU A 98 -9.35 -1.41 3.79
CA LEU A 98 -9.25 0.04 3.79
C LEU A 98 -8.50 0.52 2.55
N LEU A 99 -9.12 1.45 1.82
CA LEU A 99 -8.48 2.14 0.70
C LEU A 99 -8.10 3.55 1.10
N ILE A 100 -6.80 3.85 1.13
CA ILE A 100 -6.27 5.18 1.44
C ILE A 100 -5.84 5.86 0.15
N ASN A 101 -6.62 6.87 -0.26
CA ASN A 101 -6.23 7.79 -1.31
C ASN A 101 -5.42 8.92 -0.67
N CYS A 102 -4.12 8.97 -0.96
CA CYS A 102 -3.30 10.09 -0.51
C CYS A 102 -3.63 11.32 -1.37
N PRO A 103 -3.88 12.50 -0.77
CA PRO A 103 -4.06 13.72 -1.56
C PRO A 103 -2.77 14.03 -2.31
N ALA A 104 -2.87 14.32 -3.60
CA ALA A 104 -1.76 14.90 -4.35
C ALA A 104 -1.51 16.29 -3.75
N VAL A 105 -0.53 16.39 -2.85
CA VAL A 105 -0.13 17.69 -2.32
C VAL A 105 0.39 18.49 -3.52
N ALA A 106 -0.35 19.51 -3.92
CA ALA A 106 0.12 20.50 -4.88
C ALA A 106 1.26 21.26 -4.20
N VAL A 107 2.46 21.15 -4.76
CA VAL A 107 3.59 22.01 -4.42
C VAL A 107 3.30 23.43 -4.86
#